data_AF-A0A1C6Z3T5-F1
#
_entry.id   AF-A0A1C6Z3T5-F1
#
_cell.length_a   1.000
_cell.length_b   1.000
_cell.length_c   1.000
_cell.angle_alpha   90.00
_cell.angle_beta   90.00
_cell.angle_gamma   90.00
#
_symmetry.space_group_name_H-M   'P 1'
#
loop_
_entity.id
_entity.type
_entity.pdbx_description
1 polymer ?
#
loop_
_entity_poly.entity_id
_entity_poly.type
_entity_poly.pdbx_seq_one_letter_code
_entity_poly.pdbx_strand_id
1 'polypeptide(L)'
;MKLFQSITAGLLFSLYIIFIPQTAFADLLPESWQQYQYMQAERDSEIYSLVGEHVIPVGQIKQGQVLNVFQADAEYYEFRFGNGTGFIAREDLSERKNPEAPRDNLGDLRKKSFQNLVTSRPVTVYSQADNQSTPVATLEENLRYPILNKQKDRLNQTWYEINLGDRLGYVSELDAELDNGIAVLTYHHILKNEENKRFRHTSTTTSDVAFSNQMAYLKQAGYTTLSMYQLEGYLNGTMNLPAKAVVLTFDDGLKSVYRYAYPVLKQNGQRATAFIISSRIKRHPQAWNPNGLQFTSISELREMQDVFDIQSHTHFLHRVSANKQPILFSRSYHNILFDFQHSRRALSQFNPHVQYLSYPFGGYNQKAMDAARDAGFHLAVTTVKGRVRMGDNPFALKRLYVLRTDSVQSMASLIANKPQPVPEKPDAGVVKVPAAAVK
;
A
#
# COMPACT_ATOMS: atom_id res chain seq x y z
N MET A 1 5.70 17.99 21.12
CA MET A 1 5.19 18.99 20.14
C MET A 1 6.29 19.61 19.28
N LYS A 2 7.46 19.99 19.81
CA LYS A 2 8.61 20.44 18.99
C LYS A 2 9.21 19.32 18.10
N LEU A 3 9.24 18.08 18.59
CA LEU A 3 9.65 16.86 17.85
C LEU A 3 8.92 16.68 16.50
N PHE A 4 7.62 16.94 16.46
CA PHE A 4 6.80 16.79 15.25
C PHE A 4 7.06 17.90 14.22
N GLN A 5 7.52 19.08 14.64
CA GLN A 5 7.75 20.22 13.74
C GLN A 5 9.16 20.21 13.13
N SER A 6 10.19 19.76 13.86
CA SER A 6 11.56 19.71 13.33
C SER A 6 11.75 18.62 12.27
N ILE A 7 11.18 17.42 12.49
CA ILE A 7 11.30 16.29 11.54
C ILE A 7 10.46 16.54 10.28
N THR A 8 9.29 17.18 10.40
CA THR A 8 8.47 17.54 9.23
C THR A 8 9.06 18.71 8.43
N ALA A 9 9.77 19.65 9.08
CA ALA A 9 10.46 20.73 8.39
C ALA A 9 11.69 20.25 7.59
N GLY A 10 12.42 19.24 8.07
CA GLY A 10 13.51 18.59 7.32
C GLY A 10 13.01 17.82 6.09
N LEU A 11 11.85 17.17 6.19
CA LEU A 11 11.18 16.48 5.07
C LEU A 11 10.68 17.42 3.97
N LEU A 12 10.36 18.69 4.31
CA LEU A 12 9.98 19.71 3.33
C LEU A 12 11.19 20.24 2.54
N PHE A 13 12.41 20.16 3.09
CA PHE A 13 13.63 20.64 2.43
C PHE A 13 14.26 19.61 1.46
N SER A 14 13.92 18.33 1.60
CA SER A 14 14.34 17.24 0.69
C SER A 14 13.36 16.98 -0.46
N LEU A 15 12.26 17.74 -0.55
CA LEU A 15 11.28 17.73 -1.64
C LEU A 15 11.61 18.79 -2.72
N TYR A 16 12.89 18.96 -3.08
CA TYR A 16 13.24 19.66 -4.32
C TYR A 16 13.10 18.69 -5.49
N ILE A 17 11.95 18.77 -6.15
CA ILE A 17 11.67 18.09 -7.42
C ILE A 17 12.61 18.67 -8.49
N ILE A 18 13.69 17.96 -8.78
CA ILE A 18 14.48 18.19 -10.01
C ILE A 18 14.08 17.12 -11.02
N PHE A 19 13.44 17.58 -12.09
CA PHE A 19 13.17 16.81 -13.30
C PHE A 19 14.48 16.35 -13.95
N ILE A 20 14.65 15.06 -14.18
CA ILE A 20 15.63 14.54 -15.15
C ILE A 20 14.89 13.59 -16.11
N PRO A 21 15.00 13.78 -17.44
CA PRO A 21 14.42 12.87 -18.41
C PRO A 21 15.19 11.53 -18.41
N GLN A 22 14.44 10.44 -18.54
CA GLN A 22 14.94 9.07 -18.47
C GLN A 22 15.99 8.76 -19.55
N THR A 23 17.24 8.56 -19.15
CA THR A 23 18.17 7.57 -19.73
C THR A 23 19.23 7.18 -18.69
N ALA A 24 19.49 5.88 -18.58
CA ALA A 24 20.41 5.17 -17.67
C ALA A 24 19.91 4.95 -16.23
N PHE A 25 19.43 3.72 -15.96
CA PHE A 25 19.35 3.16 -14.61
C PHE A 25 20.78 2.88 -14.12
N ALA A 26 21.38 3.86 -13.47
CA ALA A 26 22.48 3.68 -12.53
C ALA A 26 21.96 4.13 -11.15
N ASP A 27 22.39 3.43 -10.09
CA ASP A 27 21.96 3.60 -8.70
C ASP A 27 21.68 5.06 -8.30
N LEU A 28 20.40 5.41 -8.17
CA LEU A 28 19.96 6.66 -7.55
C LEU A 28 19.79 6.43 -6.05
N LEU A 29 20.92 6.22 -5.36
CA LEU A 29 21.00 6.63 -3.96
C LEU A 29 21.24 8.15 -3.95
N PRO A 30 20.59 8.92 -3.05
CA PRO A 30 20.85 10.36 -2.91
C PRO A 30 22.36 10.65 -2.76
N GLU A 31 22.84 11.81 -3.24
CA GLU A 31 24.24 12.24 -3.04
C GLU A 31 24.64 12.37 -1.55
N SER A 32 23.67 12.39 -0.62
CA SER A 32 23.88 12.44 0.83
C SER A 32 24.48 11.17 1.45
N TRP A 33 24.59 10.07 0.70
CA TRP A 33 25.17 8.80 1.19
C TRP A 33 26.71 8.75 1.09
N GLN A 34 27.38 9.88 0.81
CA GLN A 34 28.83 9.93 0.58
C GLN A 34 29.71 9.99 1.85
N GLN A 35 29.15 10.25 3.03
CA GLN A 35 29.89 10.18 4.31
C GLN A 35 29.11 9.31 5.30
N TYR A 36 29.41 8.02 5.28
CA TYR A 36 28.91 7.08 6.25
C TYR A 36 29.92 6.95 7.40
N GLN A 37 29.42 6.88 8.63
CA GLN A 37 30.25 6.67 9.82
C GLN A 37 29.67 5.52 10.64
N TYR A 38 30.54 4.63 11.09
CA TYR A 38 30.16 3.61 12.07
C TYR A 38 30.21 4.22 13.46
N MET A 39 29.05 4.31 14.10
CA MET A 39 28.91 4.87 15.44
C MET A 39 28.33 3.84 16.39
N GLN A 40 28.73 3.92 17.65
CA GLN A 40 28.32 3.00 18.71
C GLN A 40 27.23 3.64 19.58
N ALA A 41 26.19 2.89 19.91
CA ALA A 41 25.19 3.30 20.89
C ALA A 41 25.80 3.29 22.31
N GLU A 42 25.80 4.44 22.98
CA GLU A 42 26.33 4.58 24.35
C GLU A 42 25.35 4.12 25.42
N ARG A 43 24.06 4.01 25.06
CA ARG A 43 22.96 3.51 25.87
C ARG A 43 21.94 2.78 25.01
N ASP A 44 20.96 2.17 25.65
CA ASP A 44 19.78 1.65 24.96
C ASP A 44 18.99 2.84 24.37
N SER A 45 18.84 2.87 23.05
CA SER A 45 18.42 4.08 22.33
C SER A 45 17.27 3.82 21.38
N GLU A 46 16.25 4.68 21.45
CA GLU A 46 15.03 4.56 20.65
C GLU A 46 15.32 4.87 19.16
N ILE A 47 14.69 4.08 18.30
CA ILE A 47 14.73 4.24 16.85
C ILE A 47 13.38 4.80 16.41
N TYR A 48 13.42 5.87 15.62
CA TYR A 48 12.25 6.41 14.95
C TYR A 48 12.29 6.11 13.46
N SER A 49 11.15 6.01 12.80
CA SER A 49 11.08 5.90 11.35
C SER A 49 9.79 6.56 10.86
N LEU A 50 9.84 7.08 9.63
CA LEU A 50 8.63 7.38 8.88
C LEU A 50 7.96 6.06 8.48
N VAL A 51 6.79 5.76 9.04
CA VAL A 51 5.97 4.59 8.71
C VAL A 51 4.64 5.08 8.12
N GLY A 52 4.45 4.83 6.83
CA GLY A 52 3.38 5.48 6.06
C GLY A 52 3.56 7.00 6.03
N GLU A 53 2.71 7.74 6.74
CA GLU A 53 2.75 9.21 6.83
C GLU A 53 3.16 9.71 8.24
N HIS A 54 3.50 8.81 9.16
CA HIS A 54 3.77 9.15 10.56
C HIS A 54 5.18 8.79 10.96
N VAL A 55 5.87 9.71 11.63
CA VAL A 55 7.13 9.40 12.32
C VAL A 55 6.77 8.82 13.69
N ILE A 56 7.12 7.56 13.91
CA ILE A 56 6.80 6.81 15.13
C ILE A 56 8.05 6.10 15.66
N PRO A 57 8.10 5.78 16.97
CA PRO A 57 9.07 4.83 17.46
C PRO A 57 8.83 3.46 16.81
N VAL A 58 9.90 2.83 16.35
CA VAL A 58 9.88 1.54 15.63
C VAL A 58 10.79 0.50 16.27
N GLY A 59 11.48 0.86 17.33
CA GLY A 59 12.31 -0.07 18.07
C GLY A 59 13.32 0.62 18.96
N GLN A 60 14.26 -0.18 19.43
CA GLN A 60 15.37 0.28 20.25
C GLN A 60 16.64 -0.47 19.83
N ILE A 61 17.74 0.24 19.64
CA ILE A 61 19.06 -0.38 19.53
C ILE A 61 19.65 -0.55 20.93
N LYS A 62 20.30 -1.70 21.19
CA LYS A 62 20.94 -1.96 22.49
C LYS A 62 22.28 -1.25 22.62
N GLN A 63 22.63 -0.91 23.86
CA GLN A 63 23.92 -0.34 24.20
C GLN A 63 25.07 -1.20 23.62
N GLY A 64 26.11 -0.52 23.12
CA GLY A 64 27.31 -1.13 22.57
C GLY A 64 27.17 -1.65 21.14
N GLN A 65 25.97 -1.59 20.53
CA GLN A 65 25.81 -1.95 19.13
C GLN A 65 26.31 -0.84 18.21
N VAL A 66 26.85 -1.24 17.06
CA VAL A 66 27.38 -0.35 16.05
C VAL A 66 26.42 -0.28 14.87
N LEU A 67 26.10 0.93 14.43
CA LEU A 67 25.28 1.23 13.26
C LEU A 67 26.09 2.01 12.24
N ASN A 68 25.85 1.76 10.96
CA ASN A 68 26.28 2.63 9.89
C ASN A 68 25.27 3.77 9.73
N VAL A 69 25.72 4.99 10.02
CA VAL A 69 24.87 6.18 10.02
C VAL A 69 25.30 7.23 9.00
N PHE A 70 24.35 8.08 8.64
CA PHE A 70 24.45 9.19 7.70
C PHE A 70 24.03 10.47 8.42
N GLN A 71 24.63 11.60 8.04
CA GLN A 71 24.20 12.88 8.61
C GLN A 71 22.82 13.26 8.08
N ALA A 72 21.89 13.49 9.01
CA ALA A 72 20.52 13.91 8.73
C ALA A 72 20.33 15.39 9.05
N ASP A 73 20.48 15.74 10.34
CA ASP A 73 20.40 17.11 10.84
C ASP A 73 21.24 17.32 12.11
N ALA A 74 20.96 18.40 12.85
CA ALA A 74 21.69 18.76 14.06
C ALA A 74 21.37 17.87 15.28
N GLU A 75 20.23 17.17 15.29
CA GLU A 75 19.71 16.40 16.44
C GLU A 75 19.72 14.89 16.19
N TYR A 76 19.61 14.45 14.93
CA TYR A 76 19.50 13.03 14.56
C TYR A 76 20.53 12.58 13.53
N TYR A 77 20.90 11.31 13.63
CA TYR A 77 21.53 10.55 12.56
C TYR A 77 20.47 9.71 11.83
N GLU A 78 20.68 9.53 10.54
CA GLU A 78 19.88 8.63 9.69
C GLU A 78 20.62 7.30 9.49
N PHE A 79 19.88 6.21 9.33
CA PHE A 79 20.44 4.91 8.94
C PHE A 79 19.41 4.07 8.18
N ARG A 80 19.88 3.01 7.51
CA ARG A 80 18.99 2.09 6.81
C ARG A 80 18.15 1.31 7.80
N PHE A 81 16.83 1.42 7.68
CA PHE A 81 15.90 0.68 8.53
C PHE A 81 14.71 0.21 7.70
N GLY A 82 14.51 -1.10 7.63
CA GLY A 82 13.44 -1.69 6.85
C GLY A 82 13.58 -1.39 5.35
N ASN A 83 12.50 -0.97 4.73
CA ASN A 83 12.43 -0.47 3.35
C ASN A 83 12.60 1.06 3.26
N GLY A 84 13.01 1.72 4.35
CA GLY A 84 13.14 3.17 4.42
C GLY A 84 14.29 3.59 5.34
N THR A 85 14.05 4.67 6.07
CA THR A 85 15.07 5.33 6.89
C THR A 85 14.69 5.31 8.36
N GLY A 86 15.65 4.94 9.20
CA GLY A 86 15.57 5.04 10.65
C GLY A 86 16.34 6.27 11.13
N PHE A 87 15.90 6.83 12.25
CA PHE A 87 16.48 8.00 12.90
C PHE A 87 16.84 7.64 14.34
N ILE A 88 17.99 8.12 14.79
CA ILE A 88 18.51 7.93 16.14
C ILE A 88 19.16 9.22 16.64
N ALA A 89 18.98 9.56 17.91
CA ALA A 89 19.48 10.80 18.47
C ALA A 89 21.01 10.85 18.42
N ARG A 90 21.60 11.99 18.06
CA ARG A 90 23.06 12.13 17.97
C ARG A 90 23.75 11.99 19.32
N GLU A 91 23.10 12.47 20.38
CA GLU A 91 23.61 12.37 21.76
C GLU A 91 23.73 10.93 22.27
N ASP A 92 23.08 9.99 21.60
CA ASP A 92 23.10 8.56 21.96
C ASP A 92 24.26 7.80 21.31
N LEU A 93 24.92 8.41 20.32
CA LEU A 93 25.93 7.77 19.51
C LEU A 93 27.30 8.41 19.71
N SER A 94 28.34 7.59 19.78
CA SER A 94 29.73 8.05 19.79
C SER A 94 30.57 7.42 18.68
N GLU A 95 31.61 8.14 18.24
CA GLU A 95 32.59 7.58 17.33
C GLU A 95 33.46 6.53 18.03
N ARG A 96 33.62 5.38 17.38
CA ARG A 96 34.56 4.35 17.85
C ARG A 96 35.90 4.52 17.14
N LYS A 97 37.01 4.54 17.89
CA LYS A 97 38.37 4.68 17.32
C LYS A 97 38.79 3.54 16.38
N ASN A 98 38.10 2.39 16.42
CA ASN A 98 38.24 1.26 15.50
C ASN A 98 36.89 0.51 15.43
N PRO A 99 35.94 0.98 14.62
CA PRO A 99 34.72 0.22 14.39
C PRO A 99 35.06 -0.92 13.42
N GLU A 100 35.09 -2.16 13.92
CA GLU A 100 34.92 -3.29 13.01
C GLU A 100 33.53 -3.16 12.38
N ALA A 101 33.49 -3.14 11.04
CA ALA A 101 32.23 -3.20 10.33
C ALA A 101 31.47 -4.47 10.78
N PRO A 102 30.13 -4.40 10.92
CA PRO A 102 29.33 -5.58 11.19
C PRO A 102 29.66 -6.68 10.19
N ARG A 103 29.77 -7.92 10.66
CA ARG A 103 30.10 -9.06 9.81
C ARG A 103 29.00 -9.27 8.77
N ASP A 104 29.38 -9.21 7.49
CA ASP A 104 28.54 -9.55 6.34
C ASP A 104 29.33 -10.45 5.36
N ASN A 105 29.67 -11.65 5.83
CA ASN A 105 30.57 -12.54 5.09
C ASN A 105 29.98 -13.03 3.76
N LEU A 106 28.65 -12.95 3.59
CA LEU A 106 27.92 -13.45 2.43
C LEU A 106 27.40 -12.32 1.51
N GLY A 107 27.62 -11.05 1.88
CA GLY A 107 27.11 -9.90 1.13
C GLY A 107 25.59 -9.76 1.21
N ASP A 108 24.99 -10.26 2.29
CA ASP A 108 23.54 -10.38 2.48
C ASP A 108 22.89 -9.01 2.69
N LEU A 109 23.64 -8.02 3.22
CA LEU A 109 23.16 -6.65 3.41
C LEU A 109 22.77 -5.95 2.10
N ARG A 110 23.27 -6.44 0.95
CA ARG A 110 22.98 -5.88 -0.38
C ARG A 110 21.91 -6.65 -1.16
N LYS A 111 21.37 -7.74 -0.59
CA LYS A 111 20.36 -8.56 -1.26
C LYS A 111 19.03 -7.81 -1.33
N LYS A 112 18.39 -7.86 -2.51
CA LYS A 112 17.01 -7.41 -2.66
C LYS A 112 16.07 -8.40 -1.98
N SER A 113 15.21 -7.90 -1.10
CA SER A 113 14.19 -8.70 -0.47
C SER A 113 12.88 -8.68 -1.27
N PHE A 114 12.22 -9.84 -1.34
CA PHE A 114 10.87 -9.99 -1.91
C PHE A 114 9.87 -10.52 -0.87
N GLN A 115 10.26 -10.53 0.41
CA GLN A 115 9.41 -11.01 1.49
C GLN A 115 9.68 -10.23 2.77
N ASN A 116 8.62 -9.86 3.47
CA ASN A 116 8.73 -9.18 4.75
C ASN A 116 8.32 -10.09 5.91
N LEU A 117 8.79 -9.75 7.10
CA LEU A 117 8.19 -10.10 8.37
C LEU A 117 7.14 -9.09 8.75
N VAL A 118 6.20 -9.55 9.57
CA VAL A 118 5.20 -8.75 10.26
C VAL A 118 5.34 -8.99 11.75
N THR A 119 5.46 -7.93 12.53
CA THR A 119 5.46 -7.98 14.00
C THR A 119 4.06 -7.66 14.53
N SER A 120 3.57 -8.46 15.48
CA SER A 120 2.28 -8.26 16.17
C SER A 120 2.44 -7.95 17.66
N ARG A 121 3.69 -7.92 18.13
CA ARG A 121 4.18 -7.57 19.45
C ARG A 121 5.63 -7.10 19.29
N PRO A 122 6.24 -6.45 20.30
CA PRO A 122 7.67 -6.18 20.27
C PRO A 122 8.49 -7.47 20.11
N VAL A 123 9.52 -7.44 19.26
CA VAL A 123 10.34 -8.59 18.89
C VAL A 123 11.81 -8.31 19.18
N THR A 124 12.45 -9.20 19.94
CA THR A 124 13.90 -9.14 20.14
C THR A 124 14.65 -9.58 18.89
N VAL A 125 15.64 -8.78 18.51
CA VAL A 125 16.58 -9.10 17.44
C VAL A 125 17.89 -9.54 18.07
N TYR A 126 18.43 -10.65 17.60
CA TYR A 126 19.62 -11.30 18.14
C TYR A 126 20.82 -11.12 17.23
N SER A 127 22.03 -11.25 17.79
CA SER A 127 23.30 -11.16 17.06
C SER A 127 23.62 -12.39 16.22
N GLN A 128 22.99 -13.53 16.52
CA GLN A 128 23.08 -14.79 15.77
C GLN A 128 21.70 -15.46 15.70
N ALA A 129 21.55 -16.47 14.84
CA ALA A 129 20.38 -17.36 14.84
C ALA A 129 20.39 -18.32 16.04
N ASP A 130 20.32 -17.74 17.24
CA ASP A 130 20.32 -18.42 18.52
C ASP A 130 19.72 -17.46 19.57
N ASN A 131 18.69 -17.91 20.29
CA ASN A 131 18.01 -17.11 21.32
C ASN A 131 18.85 -16.93 22.60
N GLN A 132 19.97 -17.64 22.73
CA GLN A 132 20.96 -17.42 23.78
C GLN A 132 22.04 -16.43 23.36
N SER A 133 22.06 -16.00 22.09
CA SER A 133 23.02 -14.99 21.63
C SER A 133 22.64 -13.59 22.15
N THR A 134 23.58 -12.65 22.04
CA THR A 134 23.38 -11.29 22.53
C THR A 134 22.22 -10.59 21.81
N PRO A 135 21.22 -10.05 22.52
CA PRO A 135 20.23 -9.15 21.95
C PRO A 135 20.88 -7.88 21.42
N VAL A 136 20.53 -7.49 20.19
CA VAL A 136 21.10 -6.30 19.53
C VAL A 136 20.08 -5.18 19.39
N ALA A 137 18.80 -5.52 19.24
CA ALA A 137 17.73 -4.53 19.13
C ALA A 137 16.40 -5.13 19.60
N THR A 138 15.41 -4.27 19.75
CA THR A 138 13.99 -4.63 19.79
C THR A 138 13.31 -3.94 18.63
N LEU A 139 12.49 -4.65 17.85
CA LEU A 139 11.55 -4.07 16.90
C LEU A 139 10.19 -3.90 17.56
N GLU A 140 9.52 -2.78 17.33
CA GLU A 140 8.16 -2.58 17.82
C GLU A 140 7.13 -3.44 17.09
N GLU A 141 5.93 -3.50 17.64
CA GLU A 141 4.79 -4.14 16.99
C GLU A 141 4.28 -3.37 15.76
N ASN A 142 3.43 -4.03 14.98
CA ASN A 142 2.77 -3.44 13.81
C ASN A 142 3.74 -2.96 12.71
N LEU A 143 4.90 -3.59 12.58
CA LEU A 143 5.89 -3.26 11.55
C LEU A 143 5.94 -4.30 10.44
N ARG A 144 6.33 -3.86 9.24
CA ARG A 144 6.74 -4.70 8.13
C ARG A 144 8.24 -4.55 7.92
N TYR A 145 8.98 -5.65 7.96
CA TYR A 145 10.45 -5.63 7.89
C TYR A 145 10.99 -6.57 6.82
N PRO A 146 11.87 -6.15 5.90
CA PRO A 146 12.42 -7.01 4.85
C PRO A 146 13.25 -8.16 5.40
N ILE A 147 13.07 -9.34 4.81
CA ILE A 147 13.89 -10.53 5.08
C ILE A 147 15.02 -10.58 4.06
N LEU A 148 16.26 -10.54 4.52
CA LEU A 148 17.45 -10.70 3.66
C LEU A 148 17.73 -12.18 3.37
N ASN A 149 17.62 -13.02 4.41
CA ASN A 149 17.93 -14.43 4.33
C ASN A 149 17.13 -15.25 5.35
N LYS A 150 17.10 -16.56 5.16
CA LYS A 150 16.50 -17.54 6.08
C LYS A 150 17.52 -18.61 6.41
N GLN A 151 17.70 -18.89 7.70
CA GLN A 151 18.56 -19.98 8.15
C GLN A 151 17.92 -20.79 9.27
N LYS A 152 18.53 -21.94 9.57
CA LYS A 152 18.10 -22.82 10.65
C LYS A 152 19.20 -22.93 11.69
N ASP A 153 18.79 -22.95 12.95
CA ASP A 153 19.70 -23.20 14.05
C ASP A 153 19.94 -24.71 14.28
N ARG A 154 20.66 -25.03 15.36
CA ARG A 154 20.99 -26.41 15.75
C ARG A 154 19.76 -27.24 16.14
N LEU A 155 18.66 -26.59 16.51
CA LEU A 155 17.38 -27.22 16.87
C LEU A 155 16.41 -27.25 15.68
N ASN A 156 16.88 -26.90 14.47
CA ASN A 156 16.09 -26.85 13.24
C ASN A 156 14.95 -25.80 13.28
N GLN A 157 15.03 -24.81 14.18
CA GLN A 157 14.15 -23.66 14.23
C GLN A 157 14.57 -22.63 13.19
N THR A 158 13.60 -22.01 12.50
CA THR A 158 13.90 -20.98 11.50
C THR A 158 14.22 -19.65 12.17
N TRP A 159 15.23 -19.00 11.62
CA TRP A 159 15.60 -17.62 11.88
C TRP A 159 15.60 -16.81 10.59
N TYR A 160 15.11 -15.58 10.69
CA TYR A 160 15.08 -14.60 9.61
C TYR A 160 16.15 -13.56 9.84
N GLU A 161 16.95 -13.33 8.82
CA GLU A 161 18.00 -12.32 8.83
C GLU A 161 17.45 -10.98 8.30
N ILE A 162 17.76 -9.90 9.00
CA ILE A 162 17.30 -8.54 8.69
C ILE A 162 18.48 -7.55 8.72
N ASN A 163 18.35 -6.42 8.02
CA ASN A 163 19.32 -5.32 8.06
C ASN A 163 18.92 -4.28 9.11
N LEU A 164 19.79 -3.98 10.08
CA LEU A 164 19.65 -2.86 11.02
C LEU A 164 20.86 -1.92 10.87
N GLY A 165 20.78 -0.91 10.01
CA GLY A 165 21.88 0.06 9.83
C GLY A 165 23.19 -0.56 9.36
N ASP A 166 23.12 -1.40 8.32
CA ASP A 166 24.21 -2.22 7.79
C ASP A 166 24.83 -3.18 8.82
N ARG A 167 24.01 -3.63 9.78
CA ARG A 167 24.30 -4.76 10.68
C ARG A 167 23.24 -5.84 10.53
N LEU A 168 23.69 -7.10 10.42
CA LEU A 168 22.78 -8.23 10.42
C LEU A 168 22.18 -8.45 11.82
N GLY A 169 20.87 -8.66 11.85
CA GLY A 169 20.12 -9.08 13.02
C GLY A 169 19.27 -10.30 12.71
N TYR A 170 19.00 -11.11 13.72
CA TYR A 170 18.28 -12.37 13.59
C TYR A 170 16.99 -12.37 14.40
N VAL A 171 15.88 -12.65 13.73
CA VAL A 171 14.54 -12.73 14.31
C VAL A 171 14.05 -14.18 14.23
N SER A 172 13.60 -14.71 15.36
CA SER A 172 13.02 -16.05 15.44
C SER A 172 11.65 -16.11 14.74
N GLU A 173 11.38 -17.21 14.03
CA GLU A 173 10.05 -17.43 13.41
C GLU A 173 8.91 -17.57 14.41
N LEU A 174 9.21 -17.79 15.69
CA LEU A 174 8.21 -17.89 16.76
C LEU A 174 7.72 -16.50 17.21
N ASP A 175 8.47 -15.44 16.89
CA ASP A 175 8.19 -14.08 17.35
C ASP A 175 7.63 -13.18 16.24
N ALA A 176 7.71 -13.59 14.97
CA ALA A 176 7.23 -12.83 13.82
C ALA A 176 6.49 -13.71 12.80
N GLU A 177 5.67 -13.09 11.97
CA GLU A 177 4.95 -13.77 10.89
C GLU A 177 5.50 -13.38 9.53
N LEU A 178 5.41 -14.27 8.55
CA LEU A 178 5.62 -13.87 7.16
C LEU A 178 4.50 -12.94 6.69
N ASP A 179 4.87 -11.94 5.91
CA ASP A 179 3.95 -11.05 5.22
C ASP A 179 3.24 -11.79 4.08
N ASN A 180 1.92 -11.94 4.19
CA ASN A 180 1.09 -12.58 3.18
C ASN A 180 0.51 -11.62 2.13
N GLY A 181 0.92 -10.35 2.15
CA GLY A 181 0.56 -9.29 1.22
C GLY A 181 -0.48 -8.32 1.76
N ILE A 182 -0.61 -7.19 1.06
CA ILE A 182 -1.57 -6.13 1.38
C ILE A 182 -2.91 -6.42 0.68
N ALA A 183 -3.99 -6.31 1.44
CA ALA A 183 -5.34 -6.42 0.90
C ALA A 183 -5.73 -5.11 0.19
N VAL A 184 -6.13 -5.22 -1.08
CA VAL A 184 -6.71 -4.12 -1.85
C VAL A 184 -8.20 -4.39 -2.00
N LEU A 185 -9.02 -3.72 -1.19
CA LEU A 185 -10.47 -3.87 -1.19
C LEU A 185 -11.11 -3.09 -2.34
N THR A 186 -12.12 -3.68 -2.96
CA THR A 186 -12.87 -3.05 -4.05
C THR A 186 -14.34 -2.89 -3.70
N TYR A 187 -14.82 -1.65 -3.80
CA TYR A 187 -16.21 -1.24 -3.65
C TYR A 187 -16.71 -0.61 -4.96
N HIS A 188 -18.02 -0.55 -5.17
CA HIS A 188 -18.63 0.13 -6.31
C HIS A 188 -19.81 0.97 -5.86
N HIS A 189 -21.01 0.39 -5.81
CA HIS A 189 -22.24 1.09 -5.47
C HIS A 189 -22.50 0.95 -3.97
N ILE A 190 -22.82 2.05 -3.29
CA ILE A 190 -23.33 2.03 -1.91
C ILE A 190 -24.76 2.56 -1.91
N LEU A 191 -25.70 1.85 -1.29
CA LEU A 191 -27.08 2.29 -1.16
C LEU A 191 -27.62 2.01 0.23
N LYS A 192 -28.59 2.82 0.65
CA LYS A 192 -29.41 2.48 1.80
C LYS A 192 -30.26 1.25 1.50
N ASN A 193 -30.50 0.41 2.50
CA ASN A 193 -31.30 -0.80 2.31
C ASN A 193 -32.74 -0.49 1.85
N GLU A 194 -33.34 0.57 2.38
CA GLU A 194 -34.68 1.05 2.02
C GLU A 194 -34.75 1.63 0.60
N GLU A 195 -33.65 2.21 0.11
CA GLU A 195 -33.54 2.79 -1.24
C GLU A 195 -33.26 1.72 -2.29
N ASN A 196 -32.49 0.68 -1.93
CA ASN A 196 -32.05 -0.34 -2.86
C ASN A 196 -33.21 -1.25 -3.25
N LYS A 197 -34.02 -0.85 -4.23
CA LYS A 197 -35.07 -1.69 -4.83
C LYS A 197 -34.55 -2.46 -6.05
N ARG A 198 -33.77 -1.79 -6.91
CA ARG A 198 -33.32 -2.30 -8.20
C ARG A 198 -32.06 -3.17 -8.13
N PHE A 199 -31.17 -2.92 -7.17
CA PHE A 199 -29.84 -3.54 -7.12
C PHE A 199 -29.69 -4.53 -5.95
N ARG A 200 -30.80 -5.06 -5.41
CA ARG A 200 -30.80 -5.99 -4.26
C ARG A 200 -30.04 -7.29 -4.51
N HIS A 201 -29.94 -7.70 -5.77
CA HIS A 201 -29.25 -8.91 -6.20
C HIS A 201 -27.93 -8.63 -6.93
N THR A 202 -27.48 -7.38 -6.93
CA THR A 202 -26.19 -6.99 -7.50
C THR A 202 -25.12 -7.18 -6.43
N SER A 203 -24.18 -8.10 -6.66
CA SER A 203 -23.15 -8.47 -5.68
C SER A 203 -22.20 -7.32 -5.32
N THR A 204 -22.02 -6.35 -6.22
CA THR A 204 -21.18 -5.16 -6.07
C THR A 204 -21.90 -3.94 -5.47
N THR A 205 -23.13 -4.11 -4.98
CA THR A 205 -23.86 -3.06 -4.25
C THR A 205 -23.80 -3.32 -2.76
N THR A 206 -23.02 -2.53 -2.02
CA THR A 206 -22.88 -2.64 -0.55
C THR A 206 -23.94 -1.77 0.14
N SER A 207 -24.46 -2.20 1.29
CA SER A 207 -25.31 -1.32 2.08
C SER A 207 -24.48 -0.26 2.81
N ASP A 208 -25.02 0.93 2.98
CA ASP A 208 -24.38 2.01 3.75
C ASP A 208 -24.06 1.60 5.19
N VAL A 209 -24.97 0.86 5.84
CA VAL A 209 -24.76 0.31 7.20
C VAL A 209 -23.60 -0.69 7.22
N ALA A 210 -23.52 -1.61 6.25
CA ALA A 210 -22.41 -2.57 6.20
C ALA A 210 -21.08 -1.84 5.97
N PHE A 211 -21.05 -0.89 5.04
CA PHE A 211 -19.88 -0.08 4.76
C PHE A 211 -19.42 0.70 6.01
N SER A 212 -20.35 1.37 6.71
CA SER A 212 -20.05 2.09 7.95
C SER A 212 -19.45 1.18 9.03
N ASN A 213 -20.03 -0.01 9.23
CA ASN A 213 -19.53 -0.98 10.22
C ASN A 213 -18.14 -1.51 9.84
N GLN A 214 -17.90 -1.74 8.55
CA GLN A 214 -16.60 -2.13 8.02
C GLN A 214 -15.55 -1.05 8.28
N MET A 215 -15.84 0.21 7.97
CA MET A 215 -14.91 1.33 8.18
C MET A 215 -14.62 1.56 9.66
N ALA A 216 -15.64 1.48 10.52
CA ALA A 216 -15.48 1.56 11.97
C ALA A 216 -14.60 0.43 12.52
N TYR A 217 -14.77 -0.80 12.01
CA TYR A 217 -13.92 -1.93 12.39
C TYR A 217 -12.46 -1.69 12.01
N LEU A 218 -12.17 -1.22 10.79
CA LEU A 218 -10.79 -0.92 10.36
C LEU A 218 -10.12 0.06 11.34
N LYS A 219 -10.83 1.13 11.72
CA LYS A 219 -10.34 2.12 12.68
C LYS A 219 -10.12 1.50 14.07
N GLN A 220 -11.11 0.79 14.61
CA GLN A 220 -11.04 0.18 15.94
C GLN A 220 -9.95 -0.90 16.04
N ALA A 221 -9.74 -1.67 14.98
CA ALA A 221 -8.72 -2.72 14.92
C ALA A 221 -7.30 -2.21 14.63
N GLY A 222 -7.15 -0.91 14.39
CA GLY A 222 -5.86 -0.25 14.13
C GLY A 222 -5.33 -0.41 12.72
N TYR A 223 -6.20 -0.60 11.71
CA TYR A 223 -5.78 -0.63 10.31
C TYR A 223 -5.55 0.77 9.77
N THR A 224 -4.41 0.96 9.11
CA THR A 224 -4.12 2.15 8.31
C THR A 224 -4.63 1.95 6.88
N THR A 225 -5.34 2.92 6.36
CA THR A 225 -5.76 2.94 4.95
C THR A 225 -4.64 3.53 4.09
N LEU A 226 -4.05 2.72 3.23
CA LEU A 226 -2.96 3.14 2.36
C LEU A 226 -3.47 3.76 1.06
N SER A 227 -2.71 4.73 0.55
CA SER A 227 -2.86 5.21 -0.83
C SER A 227 -2.27 4.22 -1.84
N MET A 228 -2.62 4.36 -3.11
CA MET A 228 -1.98 3.59 -4.18
C MET A 228 -0.48 3.90 -4.33
N TYR A 229 -0.05 5.12 -3.97
CA TYR A 229 1.36 5.51 -3.90
C TYR A 229 2.14 4.75 -2.82
N GLN A 230 1.53 4.57 -1.65
CA GLN A 230 2.11 3.72 -0.61
C GLN A 230 2.14 2.24 -1.03
N LEU A 231 1.11 1.76 -1.74
CA LEU A 231 1.13 0.41 -2.31
C LEU A 231 2.22 0.23 -3.37
N GLU A 232 2.50 1.26 -4.17
CA GLU A 232 3.64 1.28 -5.10
C GLU A 232 4.97 1.22 -4.34
N GLY A 233 5.12 2.00 -3.27
CA GLY A 233 6.28 1.93 -2.39
C GLY A 233 6.48 0.56 -1.74
N TYR A 234 5.38 -0.11 -1.37
CA TYR A 234 5.42 -1.51 -0.90
C TYR A 234 5.98 -2.46 -1.96
N LEU A 235 5.47 -2.39 -3.20
CA LEU A 235 5.92 -3.25 -4.29
C LEU A 235 7.38 -3.03 -4.66
N ASN A 236 7.84 -1.78 -4.55
CA ASN A 236 9.20 -1.39 -4.89
C ASN A 236 10.20 -1.60 -3.74
N GLY A 237 9.73 -1.84 -2.51
CA GLY A 237 10.57 -1.97 -1.33
C GLY A 237 11.20 -0.64 -0.91
N THR A 238 10.47 0.46 -1.04
CA THR A 238 10.98 1.83 -0.81
C THR A 238 10.24 2.59 0.30
N MET A 239 9.35 1.92 1.04
CA MET A 239 8.62 2.53 2.16
C MET A 239 8.43 1.56 3.32
N ASN A 240 8.65 2.07 4.54
CA ASN A 240 8.20 1.42 5.75
C ASN A 240 6.69 1.63 5.90
N LEU A 241 5.95 0.54 6.10
CA LEU A 241 4.49 0.53 6.19
C LEU A 241 4.04 -0.30 7.40
N PRO A 242 2.89 0.04 7.99
CA PRO A 242 2.38 -0.72 9.12
C PRO A 242 1.97 -2.13 8.70
N ALA A 243 2.06 -3.07 9.63
CA ALA A 243 1.57 -4.44 9.45
C ALA A 243 0.06 -4.46 9.15
N LYS A 244 -0.71 -3.72 9.93
CA LYS A 244 -2.15 -3.54 9.77
C LYS A 244 -2.41 -2.45 8.73
N ALA A 245 -2.36 -2.85 7.47
CA ALA A 245 -2.57 -1.99 6.33
C ALA A 245 -3.61 -2.57 5.37
N VAL A 246 -4.43 -1.68 4.77
CA VAL A 246 -5.41 -2.03 3.74
C VAL A 246 -5.50 -0.90 2.71
N VAL A 247 -5.71 -1.21 1.44
CA VAL A 247 -6.02 -0.20 0.41
C VAL A 247 -7.51 -0.26 0.12
N LEU A 248 -8.17 0.90 0.09
CA LEU A 248 -9.60 1.01 -0.24
C LEU A 248 -9.74 1.60 -1.65
N THR A 249 -10.39 0.87 -2.55
CA THR A 249 -10.61 1.29 -3.95
C THR A 249 -12.10 1.28 -4.30
N PHE A 250 -12.51 2.28 -5.08
CA PHE A 250 -13.89 2.46 -5.53
C PHE A 250 -13.90 2.65 -7.04
N ASP A 251 -14.58 1.77 -7.76
CA ASP A 251 -14.65 1.82 -9.21
C ASP A 251 -15.87 2.65 -9.70
N ASP A 252 -15.93 2.91 -11.00
CA ASP A 252 -17.00 3.56 -11.77
C ASP A 252 -17.23 5.07 -11.59
N GLY A 253 -16.89 5.65 -10.43
CA GLY A 253 -17.16 7.07 -10.14
C GLY A 253 -18.65 7.36 -9.88
N LEU A 254 -19.36 6.44 -9.23
CA LEU A 254 -20.78 6.57 -8.91
C LEU A 254 -21.06 7.67 -7.88
N LYS A 255 -22.13 8.44 -8.10
CA LYS A 255 -22.61 9.51 -7.20
C LYS A 255 -22.92 8.99 -5.79
N SER A 256 -23.31 7.72 -5.68
CA SER A 256 -23.55 7.05 -4.40
C SER A 256 -22.30 6.97 -3.52
N VAL A 257 -21.11 6.86 -4.10
CA VAL A 257 -19.83 6.85 -3.35
C VAL A 257 -19.62 8.21 -2.69
N TYR A 258 -19.78 9.30 -3.44
CA TYR A 258 -19.77 10.65 -2.89
C TYR A 258 -20.85 10.84 -1.81
N ARG A 259 -22.06 10.30 -2.01
CA ARG A 259 -23.17 10.48 -1.07
C ARG A 259 -23.01 9.71 0.25
N TYR A 260 -22.49 8.48 0.19
CA TYR A 260 -22.54 7.55 1.32
C TYR A 260 -21.16 7.09 1.82
N ALA A 261 -20.18 6.89 0.94
CA ALA A 261 -18.84 6.49 1.37
C ALA A 261 -18.00 7.67 1.85
N TYR A 262 -18.00 8.78 1.12
CA TYR A 262 -17.23 9.98 1.44
C TYR A 262 -17.41 10.47 2.89
N PRO A 263 -18.62 10.74 3.40
CA PRO A 263 -18.79 11.22 4.76
C PRO A 263 -18.33 10.21 5.81
N VAL A 264 -18.54 8.90 5.57
CA VAL A 264 -18.12 7.82 6.48
C VAL A 264 -16.60 7.74 6.56
N LEU A 265 -15.91 7.74 5.41
CA LEU A 265 -14.45 7.72 5.36
C LEU A 265 -13.86 8.97 6.03
N LYS A 266 -14.42 10.15 5.75
CA LYS A 266 -14.01 11.42 6.36
C LYS A 266 -14.14 11.39 7.88
N GLN A 267 -15.28 10.94 8.40
CA GLN A 267 -15.52 10.81 9.84
C GLN A 267 -14.55 9.81 10.51
N ASN A 268 -14.12 8.77 9.79
CA ASN A 268 -13.18 7.79 10.28
C ASN A 268 -11.70 8.21 10.12
N GLY A 269 -11.41 9.31 9.43
CA GLY A 269 -10.03 9.73 9.13
C GLY A 269 -9.35 8.79 8.14
N GLN A 270 -10.12 8.16 7.26
CA GLN A 270 -9.67 7.17 6.29
C GLN A 270 -9.59 7.78 4.90
N ARG A 271 -8.61 7.33 4.12
CA ARG A 271 -8.40 7.74 2.73
C ARG A 271 -8.63 6.56 1.80
N ALA A 272 -9.01 6.85 0.55
CA ALA A 272 -9.32 5.84 -0.44
C ALA A 272 -8.95 6.31 -1.86
N THR A 273 -8.98 5.41 -2.82
CA THR A 273 -8.81 5.71 -4.25
C THR A 273 -10.12 5.55 -4.98
N ALA A 274 -10.51 6.54 -5.78
CA ALA A 274 -11.64 6.46 -6.68
C ALA A 274 -11.15 6.34 -8.13
N PHE A 275 -11.39 5.20 -8.77
CA PHE A 275 -11.14 4.99 -10.19
C PHE A 275 -12.35 5.48 -10.99
N ILE A 276 -12.16 6.58 -11.73
CA ILE A 276 -13.24 7.32 -12.41
C ILE A 276 -13.24 7.02 -13.90
N ILE A 277 -14.43 6.71 -14.44
CA ILE A 277 -14.66 6.64 -15.89
C ILE A 277 -14.80 8.08 -16.40
N SER A 278 -13.74 8.63 -16.98
CA SER A 278 -13.69 10.08 -17.24
C SER A 278 -14.77 10.59 -18.19
N SER A 279 -15.25 9.77 -19.14
CA SER A 279 -16.37 10.15 -20.03
C SER A 279 -17.74 10.22 -19.33
N ARG A 280 -17.87 9.68 -18.11
CA ARG A 280 -19.15 9.64 -17.38
C ARG A 280 -19.32 10.76 -16.37
N ILE A 281 -18.26 11.54 -16.11
CA ILE A 281 -18.30 12.71 -15.23
C ILE A 281 -19.37 13.68 -15.69
N LYS A 282 -20.18 14.18 -14.74
CA LYS A 282 -21.24 15.14 -15.04
C LYS A 282 -20.75 16.58 -14.87
N ARG A 283 -21.21 17.47 -15.74
CA ARG A 283 -20.92 18.90 -15.60
C ARG A 283 -21.53 19.48 -14.32
N HIS A 284 -22.74 19.05 -13.98
CA HIS A 284 -23.49 19.49 -12.80
C HIS A 284 -24.03 18.30 -12.00
N PRO A 285 -24.23 18.43 -10.68
CA PRO A 285 -24.82 17.39 -9.87
C PRO A 285 -26.19 16.94 -10.40
N GLN A 286 -26.40 15.62 -10.44
CA GLN A 286 -27.70 15.04 -10.76
C GLN A 286 -28.59 15.03 -9.51
N ALA A 287 -29.91 15.22 -9.67
CA ALA A 287 -30.88 14.96 -8.61
C ALA A 287 -30.82 13.47 -8.20
N TRP A 288 -30.79 13.17 -6.90
CA TRP A 288 -30.57 11.80 -6.41
C TRP A 288 -31.72 10.86 -6.83
N ASN A 289 -31.35 9.74 -7.44
CA ASN A 289 -32.27 8.67 -7.81
C ASN A 289 -31.59 7.29 -7.57
N PRO A 290 -31.94 6.57 -6.50
CA PRO A 290 -31.32 5.30 -6.15
C PRO A 290 -31.70 4.14 -7.10
N ASN A 291 -32.66 4.34 -8.02
CA ASN A 291 -33.07 3.34 -9.00
C ASN A 291 -32.26 3.41 -10.30
N GLY A 292 -31.25 4.29 -10.40
CA GLY A 292 -30.39 4.42 -11.56
C GLY A 292 -28.91 4.49 -11.19
N LEU A 293 -28.04 4.18 -12.16
CA LEU A 293 -26.62 4.50 -12.02
C LEU A 293 -26.43 5.99 -12.32
N GLN A 294 -25.99 6.72 -11.31
CA GLN A 294 -25.67 8.13 -11.41
C GLN A 294 -24.17 8.32 -11.18
N PHE A 295 -23.58 9.26 -11.88
CA PHE A 295 -22.13 9.50 -11.84
C PHE A 295 -21.86 10.84 -11.19
N THR A 296 -20.71 10.92 -10.54
CA THR A 296 -20.23 12.13 -9.87
C THR A 296 -20.09 13.29 -10.87
N SER A 297 -20.35 14.48 -10.38
CA SER A 297 -20.12 15.73 -11.10
C SER A 297 -18.74 16.33 -10.79
N ILE A 298 -18.32 17.31 -11.59
CA ILE A 298 -17.07 18.04 -11.37
C ILE A 298 -16.99 18.63 -9.96
N SER A 299 -18.08 19.24 -9.46
CA SER A 299 -18.09 19.83 -8.11
C SER A 299 -17.98 18.78 -7.01
N GLU A 300 -18.67 17.64 -7.16
CA GLU A 300 -18.61 16.55 -6.19
C GLU A 300 -17.23 15.87 -6.15
N LEU A 301 -16.60 15.69 -7.32
CA LEU A 301 -15.23 15.17 -7.40
C LEU A 301 -14.23 16.10 -6.72
N ARG A 302 -14.37 17.42 -6.89
CA ARG A 302 -13.52 18.42 -6.20
C ARG A 302 -13.71 18.42 -4.69
N GLU A 303 -14.94 18.27 -4.23
CA GLU A 303 -15.26 18.31 -2.80
C GLU A 303 -14.68 17.11 -2.06
N MET A 304 -14.67 15.92 -2.67
CA MET A 304 -14.25 14.69 -2.00
C MET A 304 -12.73 14.41 -2.02
N GLN A 305 -11.90 15.32 -2.53
CA GLN A 305 -10.45 15.11 -2.70
C GLN A 305 -9.66 15.08 -1.39
N ASP A 306 -10.23 15.56 -0.30
CA ASP A 306 -9.64 15.44 1.03
C ASP A 306 -9.61 13.97 1.52
N VAL A 307 -10.46 13.12 0.95
CA VAL A 307 -10.55 11.68 1.27
C VAL A 307 -10.12 10.81 0.10
N PHE A 308 -10.51 11.17 -1.13
CA PHE A 308 -10.33 10.34 -2.32
C PHE A 308 -9.20 10.84 -3.21
N ASP A 309 -8.25 9.94 -3.48
CA ASP A 309 -7.33 10.07 -4.60
C ASP A 309 -8.04 9.69 -5.92
N ILE A 310 -8.08 10.62 -6.87
CA ILE A 310 -8.80 10.45 -8.15
C ILE A 310 -7.88 9.82 -9.18
N GLN A 311 -8.23 8.62 -9.65
CA GLN A 311 -7.43 7.80 -10.55
C GLN A 311 -8.28 7.27 -11.73
N SER A 312 -7.66 6.58 -12.68
CA SER A 312 -8.32 6.25 -13.94
C SER A 312 -9.09 4.93 -13.93
N HIS A 313 -10.35 4.97 -14.39
CA HIS A 313 -11.09 3.78 -14.83
C HIS A 313 -11.36 3.83 -16.34
N THR A 314 -10.35 4.23 -17.11
CA THR A 314 -10.41 4.45 -18.57
C THR A 314 -11.29 5.66 -18.95
N HIS A 315 -11.31 6.03 -20.22
CA HIS A 315 -12.20 7.07 -20.72
C HIS A 315 -13.52 6.46 -21.20
N PHE A 316 -13.47 5.53 -22.14
CA PHE A 316 -14.65 4.98 -22.82
C PHE A 316 -14.68 3.45 -22.88
N LEU A 317 -13.65 2.77 -22.35
CA LEU A 317 -13.50 1.31 -22.42
C LEU A 317 -14.36 0.53 -21.42
N HIS A 318 -15.09 1.21 -20.52
CA HIS A 318 -16.03 0.58 -19.59
C HIS A 318 -17.34 0.15 -20.26
N ARG A 319 -17.24 -0.81 -21.18
CA ARG A 319 -18.35 -1.41 -21.93
C ARG A 319 -18.07 -2.88 -22.23
N VAL A 320 -19.13 -3.61 -22.58
CA VAL A 320 -19.02 -4.98 -23.10
C VAL A 320 -19.47 -5.05 -24.55
N SER A 321 -18.94 -6.02 -25.29
CA SER A 321 -19.39 -6.38 -26.63
C SER A 321 -20.73 -7.13 -26.59
N ALA A 322 -21.30 -7.43 -27.76
CA ALA A 322 -22.51 -8.26 -27.87
C ALA A 322 -22.37 -9.62 -27.15
N ASN A 323 -21.16 -10.19 -27.14
CA ASN A 323 -20.85 -11.46 -26.48
C ASN A 323 -20.51 -11.29 -24.98
N LYS A 324 -20.84 -10.13 -24.39
CA LYS A 324 -20.61 -9.80 -22.98
C LYS A 324 -19.13 -9.85 -22.55
N GLN A 325 -18.21 -9.66 -23.49
CA GLN A 325 -16.77 -9.55 -23.22
C GLN A 325 -16.38 -8.07 -23.10
N PRO A 326 -15.43 -7.69 -22.22
CA PRO A 326 -14.90 -6.33 -22.17
C PRO A 326 -14.47 -5.86 -23.57
N ILE A 327 -14.95 -4.68 -24.00
CA ILE A 327 -14.63 -4.16 -25.34
C ILE A 327 -13.13 -3.90 -25.51
N LEU A 328 -12.40 -3.74 -24.40
CA LEU A 328 -10.95 -3.60 -24.37
C LEU A 328 -10.25 -4.72 -25.17
N PHE A 329 -10.75 -5.95 -25.13
CA PHE A 329 -10.15 -7.06 -25.88
C PHE A 329 -10.24 -6.91 -27.40
N SER A 330 -11.30 -6.29 -27.91
CA SER A 330 -11.50 -6.07 -29.35
C SER A 330 -10.87 -4.77 -29.88
N ARG A 331 -10.26 -3.95 -29.02
CA ARG A 331 -9.56 -2.72 -29.46
C ARG A 331 -8.13 -3.00 -29.89
N SER A 332 -7.64 -2.23 -30.87
CA SER A 332 -6.22 -2.20 -31.21
C SER A 332 -5.41 -1.61 -30.06
N TYR A 333 -4.10 -1.89 -30.03
CA TYR A 333 -3.17 -1.32 -29.05
C TYR A 333 -3.28 0.22 -29.00
N HIS A 334 -3.20 0.88 -30.16
CA HIS A 334 -3.28 2.34 -30.26
C HIS A 334 -4.60 2.90 -29.70
N ASN A 335 -5.73 2.24 -29.93
CA ASN A 335 -7.01 2.68 -29.38
C ASN A 335 -7.06 2.56 -27.86
N ILE A 336 -6.43 1.53 -27.28
CA ILE A 336 -6.33 1.37 -25.82
C ILE A 336 -5.41 2.47 -25.25
N LEU A 337 -4.23 2.66 -25.84
CA LEU A 337 -3.27 3.67 -25.43
C LEU A 337 -3.88 5.08 -25.46
N PHE A 338 -4.55 5.45 -26.56
CA PHE A 338 -5.19 6.77 -26.68
C PHE A 338 -6.31 6.97 -25.66
N ASP A 339 -7.13 5.94 -25.38
CA ASP A 339 -8.18 6.02 -24.36
C ASP A 339 -7.59 6.24 -22.97
N PHE A 340 -6.54 5.50 -22.63
CA PHE A 340 -5.82 5.62 -21.36
C PHE A 340 -5.19 7.00 -21.18
N GLN A 341 -4.45 7.49 -22.19
CA GLN A 341 -3.88 8.84 -22.18
C GLN A 341 -4.97 9.92 -22.10
N HIS A 342 -6.08 9.75 -22.81
CA HIS A 342 -7.20 10.68 -22.75
C HIS A 342 -7.80 10.71 -21.34
N SER A 343 -7.98 9.55 -20.70
CA SER A 343 -8.51 9.49 -19.34
C SER A 343 -7.62 10.21 -18.35
N ARG A 344 -6.30 10.03 -18.42
CA ARG A 344 -5.33 10.76 -17.59
C ARG A 344 -5.43 12.27 -17.79
N ARG A 345 -5.45 12.74 -19.05
CA ARG A 345 -5.58 14.18 -19.37
C ARG A 345 -6.91 14.75 -18.87
N ALA A 346 -8.01 14.01 -18.97
CA ALA A 346 -9.30 14.47 -18.49
C ALA A 346 -9.34 14.57 -16.96
N LEU A 347 -8.68 13.64 -16.25
CA LEU A 347 -8.65 13.58 -14.79
C LEU A 347 -7.59 14.48 -14.15
N SER A 348 -6.63 15.01 -14.94
CA SER A 348 -5.57 15.89 -14.42
C SER A 348 -6.08 17.19 -13.81
N GLN A 349 -7.30 17.60 -14.13
CA GLN A 349 -7.99 18.73 -13.50
C GLN A 349 -8.34 18.49 -12.02
N PHE A 350 -8.34 17.23 -11.56
CA PHE A 350 -8.56 16.86 -10.17
C PHE A 350 -7.24 16.41 -9.54
N ASN A 351 -6.51 15.53 -10.22
CA ASN A 351 -5.23 15.01 -9.73
C ASN A 351 -4.16 15.11 -10.84
N PRO A 352 -3.12 15.95 -10.71
CA PRO A 352 -2.06 16.03 -11.72
C PRO A 352 -1.28 14.71 -11.87
N HIS A 353 -1.34 13.82 -10.89
CA HIS A 353 -0.65 12.53 -10.84
C HIS A 353 -1.60 11.34 -11.03
N VAL A 354 -2.31 11.30 -12.17
CA VAL A 354 -3.15 10.14 -12.56
C VAL A 354 -2.26 8.96 -12.99
N GLN A 355 -1.69 8.25 -12.02
CA GLN A 355 -0.68 7.21 -12.21
C GLN A 355 -1.25 5.79 -12.07
N TYR A 356 -2.49 5.64 -11.61
CA TYR A 356 -3.06 4.32 -11.35
C TYR A 356 -4.31 4.05 -12.19
N LEU A 357 -4.44 2.79 -12.62
CA LEU A 357 -5.52 2.31 -13.47
C LEU A 357 -6.30 1.17 -12.80
N SER A 358 -7.61 1.16 -12.92
CA SER A 358 -8.43 -0.03 -12.72
C SER A 358 -8.96 -0.49 -14.08
N TYR A 359 -8.76 -1.76 -14.45
CA TYR A 359 -9.29 -2.28 -15.70
C TYR A 359 -10.81 -2.54 -15.59
N PRO A 360 -11.63 -2.02 -16.52
CA PRO A 360 -13.06 -2.29 -16.54
C PRO A 360 -13.36 -3.79 -16.54
N PHE A 361 -14.24 -4.21 -15.64
CA PHE A 361 -14.61 -5.62 -15.41
C PHE A 361 -13.43 -6.55 -15.05
N GLY A 362 -12.25 -5.98 -14.78
CA GLY A 362 -10.99 -6.72 -14.64
C GLY A 362 -10.49 -7.35 -15.94
N GLY A 363 -10.96 -6.89 -17.10
CA GLY A 363 -10.51 -7.39 -18.39
C GLY A 363 -9.14 -6.82 -18.76
N TYR A 364 -8.11 -7.64 -18.76
CA TYR A 364 -6.75 -7.27 -19.18
C TYR A 364 -6.08 -8.39 -19.99
N ASN A 365 -5.09 -8.02 -20.79
CA ASN A 365 -4.18 -8.91 -21.52
C ASN A 365 -2.85 -8.18 -21.75
N GLN A 366 -1.86 -8.83 -22.35
CA GLN A 366 -0.53 -8.24 -22.58
C GLN A 366 -0.61 -6.88 -23.30
N LYS A 367 -1.36 -6.82 -24.40
CA LYS A 367 -1.61 -5.59 -25.17
C LYS A 367 -2.13 -4.43 -24.31
N ALA A 368 -3.04 -4.72 -23.37
CA ALA A 368 -3.58 -3.70 -22.47
C ALA A 368 -2.58 -3.29 -21.38
N MET A 369 -1.77 -4.22 -20.88
CA MET A 369 -0.70 -3.91 -19.92
C MET A 369 0.39 -3.05 -20.55
N ASP A 370 0.78 -3.35 -21.80
CA ASP A 370 1.75 -2.56 -22.56
C ASP A 370 1.20 -1.15 -22.78
N ALA A 371 -0.04 -1.03 -23.26
CA ALA A 371 -0.69 0.27 -23.43
C ALA A 371 -0.85 1.04 -22.11
N ALA A 372 -1.06 0.36 -20.98
CA ALA A 372 -1.13 1.01 -19.66
C ALA A 372 0.22 1.62 -19.26
N ARG A 373 1.30 0.86 -19.44
CA ARG A 373 2.68 1.32 -19.22
C ARG A 373 3.02 2.52 -20.10
N ASP A 374 2.72 2.42 -21.39
CA ASP A 374 3.06 3.46 -22.38
C ASP A 374 2.16 4.70 -22.26
N ALA A 375 0.97 4.55 -21.66
CA ALA A 375 0.15 5.69 -21.23
C ALA A 375 0.72 6.41 -19.99
N GLY A 376 1.75 5.83 -19.37
CA GLY A 376 2.46 6.35 -18.20
C GLY A 376 1.91 5.87 -16.86
N PHE A 377 1.00 4.89 -16.81
CA PHE A 377 0.53 4.35 -15.53
C PHE A 377 1.65 3.57 -14.85
N HIS A 378 1.70 3.62 -13.53
CA HIS A 378 2.68 2.90 -12.73
C HIS A 378 2.12 1.56 -12.26
N LEU A 379 0.87 1.56 -11.77
CA LEU A 379 0.15 0.36 -11.35
C LEU A 379 -1.19 0.24 -12.06
N ALA A 380 -1.63 -1.01 -12.27
CA ALA A 380 -2.97 -1.32 -12.69
C ALA A 380 -3.57 -2.50 -11.90
N VAL A 381 -4.81 -2.32 -11.44
CA VAL A 381 -5.55 -3.29 -10.63
C VAL A 381 -6.60 -4.04 -11.44
N THR A 382 -6.83 -5.30 -11.07
CA THR A 382 -7.72 -6.25 -11.75
C THR A 382 -8.86 -6.69 -10.82
N THR A 383 -9.63 -7.70 -11.22
CA THR A 383 -10.66 -8.35 -10.38
C THR A 383 -10.22 -9.74 -9.92
N VAL A 384 -8.99 -10.14 -10.22
CA VAL A 384 -8.42 -11.42 -9.78
C VAL A 384 -8.33 -11.40 -8.26
N LYS A 385 -8.97 -12.40 -7.61
CA LYS A 385 -9.03 -12.50 -6.16
C LYS A 385 -7.63 -12.76 -5.59
N GLY A 386 -7.17 -11.86 -4.73
CA GLY A 386 -5.93 -12.07 -3.99
C GLY A 386 -5.40 -10.80 -3.35
N ARG A 387 -4.30 -10.96 -2.60
CA ARG A 387 -3.52 -9.87 -2.02
C ARG A 387 -2.41 -9.46 -2.97
N VAL A 388 -1.99 -8.21 -2.83
CA VAL A 388 -0.80 -7.70 -3.49
C VAL A 388 0.42 -8.08 -2.66
N ARG A 389 1.40 -8.73 -3.29
CA ARG A 389 2.66 -9.13 -2.68
C ARG A 389 3.84 -8.49 -3.41
N MET A 390 4.96 -8.31 -2.72
CA MET A 390 6.20 -7.91 -3.38
C MET A 390 6.52 -8.89 -4.52
N GLY A 391 6.91 -8.35 -5.67
CA GLY A 391 7.15 -9.12 -6.90
C GLY A 391 5.91 -9.43 -7.75
N ASP A 392 4.68 -9.09 -7.32
CA ASP A 392 3.52 -9.14 -8.21
C ASP A 392 3.72 -8.19 -9.42
N ASN A 393 3.15 -8.55 -10.57
CA ASN A 393 3.20 -7.70 -11.76
C ASN A 393 2.44 -6.38 -11.50
N PRO A 394 3.10 -5.21 -11.60
CA PRO A 394 2.50 -3.92 -11.27
C PRO A 394 1.27 -3.58 -12.14
N PHE A 395 1.15 -4.16 -13.33
CA PHE A 395 0.03 -3.93 -14.25
C PHE A 395 -1.06 -5.02 -14.18
N ALA A 396 -1.01 -5.92 -13.20
CA ALA A 396 -1.97 -7.00 -13.01
C ALA A 396 -2.25 -7.28 -11.52
N LEU A 397 -2.34 -6.23 -10.70
CA LEU A 397 -2.51 -6.37 -9.26
C LEU A 397 -3.87 -6.98 -8.91
N LYS A 398 -3.85 -7.87 -7.92
CA LYS A 398 -5.03 -8.59 -7.41
C LYS A 398 -5.82 -7.69 -6.47
N ARG A 399 -7.13 -7.93 -6.37
CA ARG A 399 -8.02 -7.23 -5.43
C ARG A 399 -8.96 -8.20 -4.73
N LEU A 400 -9.57 -7.74 -3.64
CA LEU A 400 -10.58 -8.47 -2.89
C LEU A 400 -11.89 -7.69 -2.96
N TYR A 401 -12.93 -8.32 -3.49
CA TYR A 401 -14.27 -7.76 -3.46
C TYR A 401 -14.83 -7.81 -2.05
N VAL A 402 -15.45 -6.71 -1.64
CA VAL A 402 -16.37 -6.71 -0.50
C VAL A 402 -17.78 -6.72 -1.08
N LEU A 403 -18.45 -7.85 -0.94
CA LEU A 403 -19.76 -8.10 -1.49
C LEU A 403 -20.85 -7.56 -0.55
N ARG A 404 -22.06 -7.38 -1.12
CA ARG A 404 -23.24 -6.90 -0.37
C ARG A 404 -23.48 -7.57 0.98
N THR A 405 -23.27 -8.89 1.05
CA THR A 405 -23.59 -9.71 2.22
C THR A 405 -22.38 -9.96 3.12
N ASP A 406 -21.22 -9.37 2.81
CA ASP A 406 -20.01 -9.60 3.59
C ASP A 406 -20.16 -8.88 4.93
N SER A 407 -20.13 -9.67 6.00
CA SER A 407 -20.12 -9.14 7.36
C SER A 407 -18.77 -8.50 7.68
N VAL A 408 -18.71 -7.77 8.79
CA VAL A 408 -17.44 -7.28 9.34
C VAL A 408 -16.46 -8.44 9.55
N GLN A 409 -16.95 -9.61 9.99
CA GLN A 409 -16.13 -10.81 10.19
C GLN A 409 -15.58 -11.34 8.86
N SER A 410 -16.39 -11.38 7.80
CA SER A 410 -15.90 -11.77 6.47
C SER A 410 -14.81 -10.82 5.97
N MET A 411 -15.00 -9.51 6.12
CA MET A 411 -13.97 -8.52 5.77
C MET A 411 -12.71 -8.67 6.64
N ALA A 412 -12.88 -8.83 7.96
CA ALA A 412 -11.77 -9.02 8.91
C ALA A 412 -10.89 -10.21 8.52
N SER A 413 -11.51 -11.35 8.19
CA SER A 413 -10.80 -12.53 7.70
C SER A 413 -10.08 -12.27 6.38
N LEU A 414 -10.69 -11.49 5.47
CA LEU A 414 -10.08 -11.13 4.19
C LEU A 414 -8.84 -10.24 4.32
N ILE A 415 -8.75 -9.40 5.36
CA ILE A 415 -7.65 -8.42 5.55
C ILE A 415 -6.57 -8.86 6.54
N ALA A 416 -6.86 -9.82 7.44
CA ALA A 416 -5.90 -10.35 8.41
C ALA A 416 -4.64 -10.97 7.76
N ASN A 417 -3.45 -10.77 8.33
CA ASN A 417 -2.20 -11.32 7.76
C ASN A 417 -2.26 -12.85 7.58
N LYS A 418 -2.82 -13.56 8.57
CA LYS A 418 -3.21 -14.97 8.47
C LYS A 418 -4.73 -15.07 8.34
N PRO A 419 -5.28 -15.11 7.12
CA PRO A 419 -6.72 -15.26 6.95
C PRO A 419 -7.17 -16.61 7.51
N GLN A 420 -8.22 -16.61 8.34
CA GLN A 420 -8.89 -17.86 8.74
C GLN A 420 -9.50 -18.51 7.48
N PRO A 421 -9.52 -19.85 7.37
CA PRO A 421 -10.26 -20.53 6.32
C PRO A 421 -11.71 -20.05 6.36
N VAL A 422 -12.17 -19.39 5.30
CA VAL A 422 -13.59 -19.12 5.13
C VAL A 422 -14.23 -20.49 4.87
N PRO A 423 -15.27 -20.91 5.62
CA PRO A 423 -15.98 -22.14 5.31
C PRO A 423 -16.33 -22.14 3.82
N GLU A 424 -15.95 -23.19 3.09
CA GLU A 424 -16.29 -23.34 1.69
C GLU A 424 -17.81 -23.21 1.57
N LYS A 425 -18.29 -22.08 1.03
CA LYS A 425 -19.62 -22.06 0.46
C LYS A 425 -19.55 -22.94 -0.80
N PRO A 426 -20.52 -23.84 -1.00
CA PRO A 426 -20.53 -24.73 -2.16
C PRO A 426 -20.52 -23.89 -3.44
N ASP A 427 -19.57 -24.22 -4.32
CA ASP A 427 -19.36 -23.69 -5.66
C ASP A 427 -19.71 -22.21 -5.90
N ALA A 428 -18.69 -21.35 -5.80
CA ALA A 428 -18.62 -20.19 -6.66
C ALA A 428 -18.31 -20.66 -8.10
N GLY A 429 -19.27 -21.34 -8.71
CA GLY A 429 -19.27 -21.61 -10.14
C GLY A 429 -18.99 -20.31 -10.88
N VAL A 430 -18.11 -20.39 -11.89
CA VAL A 430 -17.72 -19.31 -12.81
C VAL A 430 -18.76 -18.20 -12.81
N VAL A 431 -18.45 -17.08 -12.16
CA VAL A 431 -19.34 -15.92 -12.11
C VAL A 431 -19.48 -15.41 -13.54
N LYS A 432 -20.49 -15.90 -14.26
CA LYS A 432 -20.98 -15.28 -15.47
C LYS A 432 -21.39 -13.87 -15.07
N VAL A 433 -20.77 -12.88 -15.72
CA VAL A 433 -21.12 -11.46 -15.58
C VAL A 433 -22.65 -11.33 -15.59
N PRO A 434 -23.29 -10.90 -14.48
CA PRO A 434 -24.73 -10.72 -14.47
C PRO A 434 -25.09 -9.68 -15.52
N ALA A 435 -26.06 -10.01 -16.37
CA ALA A 435 -26.54 -9.16 -17.46
C ALA A 435 -27.21 -7.84 -17.00
N ALA A 436 -27.13 -7.49 -15.71
CA ALA A 436 -27.77 -6.33 -15.10
C ALA A 436 -26.83 -5.15 -14.81
N ALA A 437 -25.53 -5.25 -15.11
CA ALA A 437 -24.59 -4.11 -15.05
C ALA A 437 -24.39 -3.40 -16.41
N VAL A 438 -25.16 -3.79 -17.43
CA VAL A 438 -25.12 -3.20 -18.78
C VAL A 438 -26.46 -2.53 -19.07
N LYS A 439 -26.68 -1.35 -18.49
CA LYS A 439 -27.55 -0.29 -19.05
C LYS A 439 -27.21 1.03 -18.39
#